data_AF-A0A2N1PYQ7-F1
#
_entry.id   AF-A0A2N1PYQ7-F1
#
_cell.length_a   1.000
_cell.length_b   1.000
_cell.length_c   1.000
_cell.angle_alpha   90.00
_cell.angle_beta   90.00
_cell.angle_gamma   90.00
#
_symmetry.space_group_name_H-M   'P 1'
#
loop_
_entity.id
_entity.type
_entity.pdbx_description
1 polymer ?
#
loop_
_entity_poly.entity_id
_entity_poly.type
_entity_poly.pdbx_seq_one_letter_code
_entity_poly.pdbx_strand_id
1 'polypeptide(L)'
;MFSRINKKYLFIPIIMTLFIFMQSLLPGDVSGRQSGRIVTFILEVLSVFKIEISYDILSTIIRKGAHFTEYLLLGFSWMFIFFEKEYVKIGMKYALILSFFTASIDETIQLFVPG
;
A
#
# COMPACT_ATOMS: atom_id res chain seq x y z
N MET A 1 26.12 0.68 13.45
CA MET A 1 25.02 0.98 12.50
C MET A 1 23.68 0.47 13.01
N PHE A 2 23.52 -0.83 13.32
CA PHE A 2 22.28 -1.39 13.90
C PHE A 2 21.99 -0.96 15.35
N SER A 3 22.98 -0.41 16.06
CA SER A 3 22.85 0.04 17.45
C SER A 3 22.01 1.31 17.65
N ARG A 4 21.63 2.00 16.55
CA ARG A 4 20.83 3.25 16.58
C ARG A 4 19.46 3.12 15.92
N ILE A 5 19.05 1.89 15.62
CA ILE A 5 17.68 1.60 15.18
C ILE A 5 16.75 1.85 16.37
N ASN A 6 15.81 2.77 16.21
CA ASN A 6 14.78 2.96 17.22
C ASN A 6 13.76 1.81 17.13
N LYS A 7 14.08 0.71 17.82
CA LYS A 7 13.29 -0.53 17.83
C LYS A 7 11.84 -0.31 18.25
N LYS A 8 11.56 0.78 18.99
CA LYS A 8 10.19 1.19 19.34
C LYS A 8 9.32 1.42 18.11
N TYR A 9 9.87 1.85 16.97
CA TYR A 9 9.07 2.11 15.77
C TYR A 9 9.07 0.95 14.77
N LEU A 10 9.77 -0.16 15.06
CA LEU A 10 9.88 -1.29 14.16
C LEU A 10 8.54 -2.05 13.99
N PHE A 11 7.66 -1.98 14.98
CA PHE A 11 6.36 -2.65 14.90
C PHE A 11 5.45 -2.05 13.81
N ILE A 12 5.57 -0.75 13.51
CA ILE A 12 4.71 -0.05 12.56
C ILE A 12 4.89 -0.60 11.13
N PRO A 13 6.11 -0.62 10.54
CA PRO A 13 6.27 -1.17 9.20
C PRO A 13 5.98 -2.67 9.14
N ILE A 14 6.21 -3.43 10.22
CA ILE A 14 5.86 -4.86 10.26
C ILE A 14 4.35 -5.05 10.13
N ILE A 15 3.56 -4.32 10.93
CA ILE A 15 2.09 -4.37 10.86
C ILE A 15 1.61 -3.94 9.48
N MET A 16 2.19 -2.87 8.92
CA MET A 16 1.87 -2.41 7.56
C MET A 16 2.18 -3.47 6.50
N THR A 17 3.33 -4.13 6.56
CA THR A 17 3.69 -5.23 5.65
C THR A 17 2.73 -6.39 5.76
N LEU A 18 2.36 -6.80 6.98
CA LEU A 18 1.38 -7.86 7.19
C LEU A 18 0.01 -7.49 6.64
N PHE A 19 -0.42 -6.24 6.85
CA PHE A 19 -1.68 -5.73 6.33
C PHE A 19 -1.72 -5.74 4.80
N ILE A 20 -0.66 -5.27 4.13
CA ILE A 20 -0.52 -5.32 2.67
C ILE A 20 -0.66 -6.76 2.17
N PHE A 21 0.06 -7.70 2.76
CA PHE A 21 -0.02 -9.11 2.37
C PHE A 21 -1.39 -9.73 2.63
N MET A 22 -2.06 -9.38 3.74
CA MET A 22 -3.43 -9.82 4.00
C MET A 22 -4.38 -9.33 2.91
N GLN A 23 -4.26 -8.07 2.49
CA GLN A 23 -5.10 -7.51 1.43
C GLN A 23 -4.83 -8.18 0.08
N SER A 24 -3.58 -8.51 -0.23
CA SER A 24 -3.22 -9.19 -1.48
C SER A 24 -3.57 -10.67 -1.53
N LEU A 25 -3.79 -11.31 -0.37
CA LEU A 25 -4.34 -12.67 -0.29
C LEU A 25 -5.86 -12.71 -0.54
N LEU A 26 -6.54 -11.57 -0.51
CA LEU A 26 -7.98 -11.50 -0.79
C LEU A 26 -8.23 -11.52 -2.30
N PRO A 27 -9.18 -12.34 -2.79
CA PRO A 27 -9.65 -12.26 -4.15
C PRO A 27 -10.12 -10.85 -4.54
N GLY A 28 -10.00 -10.50 -5.83
CA GLY A 28 -10.36 -9.19 -6.35
C GLY A 28 -11.80 -8.76 -6.06
N ASP A 29 -12.74 -9.71 -6.02
CA ASP A 29 -14.14 -9.47 -5.72
C ASP A 29 -14.39 -9.18 -4.22
N VAL A 30 -13.57 -9.74 -3.33
CA VAL A 30 -13.66 -9.52 -1.88
C VAL A 30 -13.04 -8.17 -1.53
N SER A 31 -11.84 -7.89 -2.07
CA SER A 31 -11.17 -6.60 -1.89
C SER A 31 -11.93 -5.44 -2.54
N GLY A 32 -12.51 -5.65 -3.73
CA GLY A 32 -13.35 -4.67 -4.42
C GLY A 32 -14.66 -4.36 -3.69
N ARG A 33 -15.21 -5.30 -2.91
CA ARG A 33 -16.36 -5.04 -2.03
C ARG A 33 -16.00 -4.12 -0.86
N GLN A 34 -14.78 -4.19 -0.33
CA GLN A 34 -14.35 -3.28 0.74
C GLN A 34 -14.29 -1.83 0.25
N SER A 35 -13.78 -1.61 -0.96
CA SER A 35 -13.69 -0.27 -1.57
C SER A 35 -15.00 0.18 -2.23
N GLY A 36 -16.01 -0.68 -2.36
CA GLY A 36 -17.24 -0.43 -3.12
C GLY A 36 -17.97 0.86 -2.74
N ARG A 37 -17.98 1.26 -1.46
CA ARG A 37 -18.57 2.55 -1.02
C ARG A 37 -17.85 3.76 -1.64
N ILE A 38 -16.52 3.70 -1.73
CA ILE A 38 -15.71 4.75 -2.34
C ILE A 38 -15.90 4.73 -3.87
N VAL A 39 -15.96 3.54 -4.48
CA VAL A 39 -16.23 3.38 -5.92
C VAL A 39 -17.59 4.00 -6.28
N THR A 40 -18.66 3.66 -5.55
CA THR A 40 -20.00 4.20 -5.79
C THR A 40 -20.03 5.73 -5.62
N PHE A 41 -19.42 6.25 -4.56
CA PHE A 41 -19.34 7.70 -4.34
C PHE A 41 -18.63 8.43 -5.50
N ILE A 42 -17.51 7.88 -5.99
CA ILE A 42 -16.80 8.48 -7.11
C ILE A 42 -17.61 8.38 -8.41
N LEU A 43 -18.31 7.28 -8.66
CA LEU A 43 -19.22 7.16 -9.82
C LEU A 43 -20.33 8.20 -9.77
N GLU A 44 -20.95 8.42 -8.61
CA GLU A 44 -21.98 9.46 -8.44
C GLU A 44 -21.41 10.84 -8.77
N VAL A 45 -20.23 11.18 -8.26
CA VAL A 45 -19.56 12.45 -8.58
C VAL A 45 -19.25 12.56 -10.08
N LEU A 46 -18.72 11.51 -10.71
CA LEU A 46 -18.42 11.50 -12.14
C LEU A 46 -19.67 11.63 -13.02
N SER A 47 -20.80 11.07 -12.57
CA SER A 47 -22.07 11.16 -13.29
C SER A 47 -22.59 12.60 -13.39
N VAL A 48 -22.32 13.46 -12.38
CA VAL A 48 -22.62 14.89 -12.43
C VAL A 48 -21.88 15.58 -13.59
N PHE A 49 -20.68 15.11 -13.92
CA PHE A 49 -19.88 15.61 -15.03
C PHE A 49 -20.09 14.86 -16.36
N LYS A 50 -21.07 13.93 -16.41
CA LYS A 50 -21.34 13.06 -17.57
C LYS A 50 -20.14 12.22 -18.01
N ILE A 51 -19.30 11.81 -17.06
CA ILE A 51 -18.17 10.91 -17.33
C ILE A 51 -18.63 9.48 -17.06
N GLU A 52 -18.60 8.63 -18.09
CA GLU A 52 -18.94 7.22 -17.97
C GLU A 52 -17.67 6.37 -17.84
N ILE A 53 -17.55 5.67 -16.71
CA ILE A 53 -16.49 4.70 -16.41
C ILE A 53 -17.16 3.43 -15.87
N SER A 54 -16.68 2.26 -16.26
CA SER A 54 -17.21 1.00 -15.71
C SER A 54 -16.82 0.83 -14.24
N TYR A 55 -17.73 0.24 -13.46
CA TYR A 55 -17.49 -0.06 -12.06
C TYR A 55 -16.22 -0.89 -11.85
N ASP A 56 -15.98 -1.90 -12.70
CA ASP A 56 -14.83 -2.80 -12.57
C ASP A 56 -13.49 -2.09 -12.81
N ILE A 57 -13.44 -1.17 -13.78
CA ILE A 57 -12.24 -0.35 -14.03
C ILE A 57 -11.99 0.58 -12.84
N LEU A 58 -13.01 1.27 -12.36
CA LEU A 58 -12.86 2.18 -11.23
C LEU A 58 -12.51 1.43 -9.93
N SER A 59 -13.14 0.29 -9.68
CA SER A 59 -12.81 -0.62 -8.57
C SER A 59 -11.34 -1.03 -8.62
N THR A 60 -10.83 -1.41 -9.80
CA THR A 60 -9.42 -1.76 -9.99
C THR A 60 -8.50 -0.57 -9.72
N ILE A 61 -8.84 0.63 -10.21
CA ILE A 61 -8.05 1.85 -9.97
C ILE A 61 -8.01 2.19 -8.49
N ILE A 62 -9.15 2.16 -7.80
CA ILE A 62 -9.22 2.47 -6.37
C ILE A 62 -8.45 1.42 -5.57
N ARG A 63 -8.58 0.13 -5.89
CA ARG A 63 -7.82 -0.94 -5.23
C ARG A 63 -6.32 -0.76 -5.40
N LYS A 64 -5.83 -0.52 -6.63
CA LYS A 64 -4.41 -0.27 -6.88
C LYS A 64 -3.92 1.03 -6.24
N GLY A 65 -4.76 2.07 -6.20
CA GLY A 65 -4.46 3.33 -5.52
C GLY A 65 -4.36 3.19 -3.99
N ALA A 66 -5.20 2.34 -3.39
CA ALA A 66 -5.12 2.01 -1.97
C ALA A 66 -3.78 1.31 -1.66
N HIS A 67 -3.43 0.26 -2.42
CA HIS A 67 -2.13 -0.41 -2.27
C HIS A 67 -0.94 0.54 -2.47
N PHE A 68 -0.98 1.42 -3.48
CA PHE A 68 0.05 2.43 -3.67
C PHE A 68 0.22 3.34 -2.43
N THR A 69 -0.90 3.75 -1.82
CA THR A 69 -0.89 4.56 -0.60
C THR A 69 -0.34 3.79 0.60
N GLU A 70 -0.67 2.50 0.72
CA GLU A 70 -0.10 1.61 1.75
C GLU A 70 1.43 1.50 1.63
N TYR A 71 1.96 1.35 0.40
CA TYR A 71 3.41 1.35 0.16
C TYR A 71 4.08 2.68 0.48
N LEU A 72 3.43 3.80 0.17
CA LEU A 72 3.92 5.13 0.52
C LEU A 72 4.05 5.28 2.04
N LEU A 73 3.01 4.86 2.78
CA LEU A 73 3.00 4.87 4.24
C LEU A 73 4.02 3.91 4.84
N LEU A 74 4.22 2.73 4.24
CA LEU A 74 5.26 1.78 4.63
C LEU A 74 6.66 2.40 4.49
N GLY A 75 6.92 3.07 3.37
CA GLY A 75 8.18 3.79 3.12
C GLY A 75 8.45 4.88 4.15
N PHE A 76 7.44 5.70 4.47
CA PHE A 76 7.56 6.69 5.53
C PHE A 76 7.80 6.05 6.90
N SER A 77 7.12 4.94 7.20
CA SER A 77 7.29 4.20 8.45
C SER A 77 8.73 3.68 8.60
N TRP A 78 9.32 3.16 7.52
CA TRP A 78 10.73 2.77 7.50
C TRP A 78 11.67 3.97 7.69
N MET A 79 11.36 5.12 7.10
CA MET A 79 12.16 6.34 7.31
C MET A 79 12.13 6.84 8.75
N PHE A 80 10.99 6.76 9.45
CA PHE A 80 10.87 7.20 10.84
C PHE A 80 11.76 6.41 11.81
N ILE A 81 12.16 5.19 11.46
CA ILE A 81 13.12 4.40 12.24
C ILE A 81 14.52 5.05 12.23
N PHE A 82 14.85 5.81 11.19
CA PHE A 82 16.16 6.44 10.96
C PHE A 82 16.11 7.97 11.06
N PHE A 83 15.12 8.55 11.78
CA PHE A 83 14.81 9.99 11.78
C PHE A 83 15.92 10.90 12.37
N GLU A 84 17.07 10.36 12.76
CA GLU A 84 18.24 11.16 13.08
C GLU A 84 18.77 11.85 11.81
N LYS A 85 18.87 13.20 11.83
CA LYS A 85 19.21 14.03 10.66
C LYS A 85 20.47 13.56 9.89
N GLU A 86 21.44 13.00 10.59
CA GLU A 86 22.70 12.49 10.02
C GLU A 86 22.50 11.22 9.16
N TYR A 87 21.41 10.47 9.38
CA TYR A 87 21.18 9.15 8.78
C TYR A 87 20.00 9.12 7.80
N VAL A 88 19.37 10.25 7.49
CA VAL A 88 18.22 10.34 6.58
C VAL A 88 18.50 9.67 5.23
N LYS A 89 19.68 9.90 4.63
CA LYS A 89 20.05 9.28 3.34
C LYS A 89 20.15 7.75 3.43
N ILE A 90 20.68 7.24 4.54
CA ILE A 90 20.79 5.80 4.79
C ILE A 90 19.39 5.21 5.05
N GLY A 91 18.57 5.91 5.84
CA GLY A 91 17.18 5.52 6.10
C GLY A 91 16.34 5.46 4.84
N MET A 92 16.47 6.44 3.94
CA MET A 92 15.83 6.42 2.62
C MET A 92 16.25 5.21 1.79
N LYS A 93 17.55 4.88 1.75
CA LYS A 93 18.03 3.70 1.03
C LYS A 93 17.41 2.41 1.56
N TYR A 94 17.37 2.23 2.89
CA TYR A 94 16.73 1.06 3.49
C TYR A 94 15.22 1.03 3.28
N ALA A 95 14.54 2.16 3.43
CA ALA A 95 13.11 2.27 3.19
C ALA A 95 12.74 1.87 1.76
N LEU A 96 13.51 2.33 0.76
CA LEU A 96 13.33 1.95 -0.64
C LEU A 96 13.56 0.46 -0.87
N ILE A 97 14.67 -0.10 -0.36
CA ILE A 97 14.99 -1.52 -0.54
C ILE A 97 13.91 -2.40 0.12
N LEU A 98 13.52 -2.12 1.36
CA LEU A 98 12.53 -2.91 2.10
C LEU A 98 11.13 -2.79 1.50
N SER A 99 10.73 -1.59 1.07
CA SER A 99 9.44 -1.40 0.39
C SER A 99 9.43 -2.07 -0.98
N PHE A 100 10.55 -2.04 -1.72
CA PHE A 100 10.69 -2.74 -3.00
C PHE A 100 10.55 -4.26 -2.85
N PHE A 101 11.22 -4.85 -1.86
CA PHE A 101 11.05 -6.28 -1.57
C PHE A 101 9.61 -6.61 -1.15
N THR A 102 8.99 -5.76 -0.34
CA THR A 102 7.58 -5.94 0.04
C THR A 102 6.69 -5.95 -1.20
N ALA A 103 6.83 -4.96 -2.09
CA ALA A 103 6.06 -4.90 -3.34
C ALA A 103 6.33 -6.08 -4.28
N SER A 104 7.58 -6.57 -4.35
CA SER A 104 7.93 -7.73 -5.17
C SER A 104 7.27 -9.01 -4.66
N ILE A 105 7.25 -9.21 -3.35
CA ILE A 105 6.57 -10.34 -2.70
C ILE A 105 5.06 -10.23 -2.89
N ASP A 106 4.52 -9.02 -2.75
CA ASP A 106 3.10 -8.77 -2.91
C ASP A 106 2.60 -9.08 -4.32
N GLU A 107 3.29 -8.61 -5.35
CA GLU A 107 2.96 -8.95 -6.74
C GLU A 107 3.08 -10.46 -6.97
N THR A 108 4.07 -11.11 -6.36
CA THR A 108 4.21 -12.57 -6.41
C THR A 108 3.00 -13.26 -5.79
N ILE A 109 2.46 -12.76 -4.65
CA ILE A 109 1.23 -13.28 -4.04
C ILE A 109 0.05 -13.09 -5.00
N GLN A 110 -0.08 -11.91 -5.60
CA GLN A 110 -1.18 -11.59 -6.52
C GLN A 110 -1.17 -12.47 -7.78
N LEU A 111 -0.01 -12.97 -8.24
CA LEU A 111 0.06 -13.95 -9.34
C LEU A 111 -0.65 -15.27 -9.01
N PHE A 112 -0.82 -15.61 -7.72
CA PHE A 112 -1.48 -16.83 -7.26
C PHE A 112 -2.93 -16.61 -6.79
N VAL A 113 -3.41 -15.36 -6.78
CA VAL A 113 -4.76 -15.01 -6.33
C VAL A 113 -5.60 -14.59 -7.53
N PRO A 114 -6.85 -15.08 -7.67
CA PRO A 114 -7.76 -14.62 -8.71
C PRO A 114 -7.99 -13.11 -8.59
N GLY A 115 -7.65 -12.40 -9.66
CA GLY A 115 -7.78 -10.94 -9.79
C GLY A 115 -9.22 -10.45 -9.91
#